data_AF-A0A091GI49-F1
#
_entry.id   AF-A0A091GI49-F1
#
_cell.length_a   1.000
_cell.length_b   1.000
_cell.length_c   1.000
_cell.angle_alpha   90.00
_cell.angle_beta   90.00
_cell.angle_gamma   90.00
#
_symmetry.space_group_name_H-M   'P 1'
#
loop_
_entity.id
_entity.type
_entity.pdbx_description
1 polymer ?
#
loop_
_entity_poly.entity_id
_entity_poly.type
_entity_poly.pdbx_seq_one_letter_code
_entity_poly.pdbx_strand_id
1 'polypeptide(L)'
;VRTLKFRKAEFQLFKDLLGRTLWDTVLRDKRAEQSCQVFNDAFYKVQEHLVLRCRKSGKERKRPLWLSRDLLVRLKRKRELHRQCKQGQGNWEEYRDAAQLCRDGIRKAKAQLELNLARDVKTKMKGFYRYVNQKRKVREGIPQLMDENGDLLSRDEEKVEVLNNFSASVFTDNRSPHPSWVMGQQDGDKGSKAPPTVEECQV
;
A
#
# COMPACT_ATOMS: atom_id res chain seq x y z
N VAL A 1 -2.26 -8.17 5.23
CA VAL A 1 -2.67 -9.35 4.42
C VAL A 1 -1.47 -10.17 3.91
N ARG A 2 -1.32 -11.39 4.45
CA ARG A 2 -0.29 -12.40 4.09
C ARG A 2 -0.78 -13.18 2.85
N THR A 3 0.10 -13.53 1.91
CA THR A 3 -0.30 -14.26 0.69
C THR A 3 0.60 -15.47 0.50
N LEU A 4 0.01 -16.67 0.57
CA LEU A 4 0.69 -17.95 0.36
C LEU A 4 0.89 -18.20 -1.15
N LYS A 5 2.07 -18.70 -1.56
CA LYS A 5 2.40 -18.98 -2.97
C LYS A 5 2.27 -20.47 -3.29
N PHE A 6 1.04 -20.93 -3.52
CA PHE A 6 0.75 -22.33 -3.85
C PHE A 6 1.37 -22.82 -5.17
N ARG A 7 1.65 -21.93 -6.13
CA ARG A 7 2.24 -22.30 -7.44
C ARG A 7 3.66 -22.89 -7.38
N LYS A 8 4.38 -22.70 -6.27
CA LYS A 8 5.75 -23.22 -6.08
C LYS A 8 5.83 -24.25 -4.94
N ALA A 9 4.69 -24.65 -4.39
CA ALA A 9 4.65 -25.62 -3.29
C ALA A 9 4.84 -27.03 -3.84
N GLU A 10 5.67 -27.83 -3.18
CA GLU A 10 5.82 -29.26 -3.50
C GLU A 10 4.67 -30.06 -2.88
N PHE A 11 3.59 -30.21 -3.64
CA PHE A 11 2.38 -30.89 -3.16
C PHE A 11 2.57 -32.39 -2.88
N GLN A 12 3.53 -33.04 -3.55
CA GLN A 12 3.83 -34.45 -3.27
C GLN A 12 4.44 -34.60 -1.88
N LEU A 13 5.45 -33.79 -1.56
CA LEU A 13 6.06 -33.75 -0.24
C LEU A 13 5.04 -33.37 0.85
N PHE A 14 4.09 -32.49 0.54
CA PHE A 14 2.98 -32.13 1.44
C PHE A 14 2.08 -33.32 1.78
N LYS A 15 1.69 -34.10 0.77
CA LYS A 15 0.88 -35.31 0.94
C LYS A 15 1.63 -36.38 1.71
N ASP A 16 2.91 -36.58 1.41
CA ASP A 16 3.75 -37.57 2.10
C ASP A 16 3.91 -37.25 3.58
N LEU A 17 4.10 -35.97 3.92
CA LEU A 17 4.28 -35.53 5.30
C LEU A 17 3.00 -35.70 6.13
N LEU A 18 1.84 -35.40 5.55
CA LEU A 18 0.54 -35.63 6.19
C LEU A 18 0.18 -37.13 6.24
N GLY A 19 0.53 -37.90 5.20
CA GLY A 19 0.26 -39.33 5.10
C GLY A 19 1.09 -40.17 6.07
N ARG A 20 2.25 -39.67 6.54
CA ARG A 20 3.06 -40.31 7.60
C ARG A 20 2.41 -40.24 8.98
N THR A 21 1.36 -39.43 9.16
CA THR A 21 0.69 -39.29 10.45
C THR A 21 -0.31 -40.44 10.63
N LEU A 22 -0.24 -41.18 11.73
CA LEU A 22 -1.16 -42.26 12.11
C LEU A 22 -2.50 -41.67 12.59
N TRP A 23 -3.31 -41.17 11.66
CA TRP A 23 -4.59 -40.51 11.93
C TRP A 23 -5.57 -41.39 12.71
N ASP A 24 -5.58 -42.69 12.45
CA ASP A 24 -6.44 -43.67 13.12
C ASP A 24 -6.17 -43.83 14.62
N THR A 25 -4.98 -43.44 15.07
CA THR A 25 -4.61 -43.41 16.49
C THR A 25 -4.83 -42.02 17.07
N VAL A 26 -4.46 -40.98 16.31
CA VAL A 26 -4.54 -39.58 16.76
C VAL A 26 -5.98 -39.09 16.93
N LEU A 27 -6.92 -39.64 16.16
CA LEU A 27 -8.32 -39.22 16.13
C LEU A 27 -9.27 -40.18 16.88
N ARG A 28 -8.79 -41.33 17.36
CA ARG A 28 -9.61 -42.44 17.87
C ARG A 28 -10.58 -42.06 19.00
N ASP A 29 -10.16 -41.14 19.87
CA ASP A 29 -10.91 -40.76 21.08
C ASP A 29 -11.33 -39.28 21.09
N LYS A 30 -11.32 -38.62 19.92
CA LYS A 30 -11.59 -37.18 19.81
C LYS A 30 -12.97 -36.92 19.20
N ARG A 31 -13.67 -35.93 19.75
CA ARG A 31 -14.91 -35.42 19.13
C ARG A 31 -14.59 -34.80 17.77
N ALA A 32 -15.58 -34.76 16.88
CA ALA A 32 -15.43 -34.24 15.52
C ALA A 32 -14.74 -32.86 15.46
N GLU A 33 -15.09 -31.95 16.36
CA GLU A 33 -14.51 -30.61 16.43
C GLU A 33 -13.03 -30.62 16.86
N GLN A 34 -12.68 -31.44 17.85
CA GLN A 34 -11.31 -31.62 18.31
C GLN A 34 -10.44 -32.34 17.27
N SER A 35 -11.02 -33.31 16.57
CA SER A 35 -10.39 -34.00 15.44
C SER A 35 -10.09 -33.04 14.29
N CYS A 36 -11.05 -32.16 13.97
CA CYS A 36 -10.88 -31.12 12.96
C CYS A 36 -9.77 -30.14 13.36
N GLN A 37 -9.72 -29.72 14.62
CA GLN A 37 -8.68 -28.80 15.09
C GLN A 37 -7.28 -29.42 15.02
N VAL A 38 -7.13 -30.68 15.41
CA VAL A 38 -5.86 -31.42 15.35
C VAL A 38 -5.39 -31.60 13.90
N PHE A 39 -6.31 -31.89 12.99
CA PHE A 39 -6.01 -31.97 11.57
C PHE A 39 -5.57 -30.61 11.02
N ASN A 40 -6.29 -29.54 11.34
CA ASN A 40 -5.95 -28.19 10.92
C ASN A 40 -4.57 -27.76 11.45
N ASP A 41 -4.27 -28.04 12.71
CA ASP A 41 -2.96 -27.72 13.30
C ASP A 41 -1.81 -28.43 12.59
N ALA A 42 -1.97 -29.73 12.29
CA ALA A 42 -0.99 -30.48 11.52
C ALA A 42 -0.85 -29.92 10.10
N PHE A 43 -1.98 -29.64 9.44
CA PHE A 43 -2.01 -29.05 8.10
C PHE A 43 -1.27 -27.70 8.06
N TYR A 44 -1.52 -26.81 9.01
CA TYR A 44 -0.85 -25.51 9.09
C TYR A 44 0.64 -25.64 9.40
N LYS A 45 1.05 -26.59 10.26
CA LYS A 45 2.48 -26.88 10.51
C LYS A 45 3.20 -27.33 9.24
N VAL A 46 2.61 -28.25 8.48
CA VAL A 46 3.19 -28.71 7.19
C VAL A 46 3.19 -27.57 6.17
N GLN A 47 2.13 -26.75 6.14
CA GLN A 47 2.04 -25.58 5.27
C GLN A 47 3.13 -24.55 5.58
N GLU A 48 3.48 -24.34 6.85
CA GLU A 48 4.56 -23.44 7.25
C GLU A 48 5.95 -23.93 6.83
N HIS A 49 6.17 -25.24 6.82
CA HIS A 49 7.43 -25.83 6.38
C HIS A 49 7.61 -25.84 4.86
N LEU A 50 6.53 -26.02 4.09
CA LEU A 50 6.61 -26.21 2.63
C LEU A 50 6.28 -24.96 1.83
N VAL A 51 5.44 -24.06 2.36
CA VAL A 51 5.15 -22.79 1.70
C VAL A 51 6.12 -21.75 2.22
N LEU A 52 7.20 -21.55 1.47
CA LEU A 52 8.17 -20.49 1.71
C LEU A 52 7.42 -19.18 2.01
N ARG A 53 7.48 -18.73 3.28
CA ARG A 53 6.89 -17.46 3.75
C ARG A 53 7.64 -16.32 3.07
N CYS A 54 7.32 -16.04 1.81
CA CYS A 54 7.81 -14.85 1.17
C CYS A 54 7.14 -13.66 1.85
N ARG A 55 7.93 -12.86 2.58
CA ARG A 55 7.59 -11.44 2.77
C ARG A 55 7.22 -10.91 1.39
N LYS A 56 6.16 -10.08 1.29
CA LYS A 56 5.89 -9.34 0.06
C LYS A 56 7.23 -8.77 -0.35
N SER A 57 7.82 -9.28 -1.43
CA SER A 57 9.04 -8.72 -1.98
C SER A 57 8.63 -7.31 -2.35
N GLY A 58 8.95 -6.33 -1.50
CA GLY A 58 8.58 -4.95 -1.72
C GLY A 58 9.01 -4.66 -3.14
N LYS A 59 8.04 -4.36 -4.01
CA LYS A 59 8.22 -4.28 -5.47
C LYS A 59 9.61 -3.73 -5.71
N GLU A 60 10.48 -4.59 -6.27
CA GLU A 60 11.87 -4.23 -6.52
C GLU A 60 11.86 -2.84 -7.11
N ARG A 61 12.51 -1.89 -6.43
CA ARG A 61 12.38 -0.47 -6.76
C ARG A 61 12.93 -0.29 -8.16
N LYS A 62 12.04 -0.40 -9.16
CA LYS A 62 12.41 -0.32 -10.56
C LYS A 62 13.15 0.99 -10.73
N ARG A 63 14.33 0.89 -11.33
CA ARG A 63 15.17 2.04 -11.63
C ARG A 63 14.32 3.12 -12.31
N PRO A 64 14.31 4.37 -11.81
CA PRO A 64 13.57 5.44 -12.45
C PRO A 64 14.06 5.63 -13.88
N LEU A 65 13.14 5.90 -14.82
CA LEU A 65 13.46 6.03 -16.24
C LEU A 65 14.47 7.15 -16.54
N TRP A 66 14.50 8.19 -15.71
CA TRP A 66 15.44 9.31 -15.84
C TRP A 66 16.84 9.00 -15.30
N LEU A 67 17.05 7.90 -14.56
CA LEU A 67 18.31 7.64 -13.89
C LEU A 67 19.31 6.98 -14.85
N SER A 68 20.20 7.76 -15.46
CA SER A 68 21.29 7.25 -16.32
C SER A 68 22.43 6.59 -15.52
N ARG A 69 23.30 5.80 -16.19
CA ARG A 69 24.45 5.13 -15.53
C ARG A 69 25.46 6.15 -15.02
N ASP A 70 25.72 7.19 -15.80
CA ASP A 70 26.59 8.30 -15.40
C ASP A 70 26.07 9.01 -14.14
N LEU A 71 24.78 9.34 -14.08
CA LEU A 71 24.18 9.98 -12.91
C LEU A 71 24.26 9.10 -11.66
N LEU A 72 24.18 7.77 -11.83
CA LEU A 72 24.38 6.83 -10.74
C LEU A 72 25.82 6.88 -10.18
N VAL A 73 26.83 6.98 -11.06
CA VAL A 73 28.24 7.10 -10.65
C VAL A 73 28.45 8.40 -9.88
N ARG A 74 27.91 9.52 -10.36
CA ARG A 74 27.97 10.82 -9.65
C ARG A 74 27.32 10.74 -8.27
N LEU A 75 26.15 10.09 -8.17
CA LEU A 75 25.45 9.90 -6.89
C LEU A 75 26.24 9.03 -5.91
N LYS A 76 26.94 7.99 -6.40
CA LYS A 76 27.85 7.18 -5.58
C LYS A 76 29.03 8.01 -5.08
N ARG A 77 29.68 8.78 -5.96
CA ARG A 77 30.78 9.69 -5.59
C ARG A 77 30.34 10.69 -4.52
N LYS A 78 29.17 11.32 -4.68
CA LYS A 78 28.60 12.24 -3.68
C LYS A 78 28.42 11.56 -2.31
N ARG A 79 27.93 10.31 -2.31
CA ARG A 79 27.71 9.55 -1.07
C ARG A 79 29.03 9.21 -0.37
N GLU A 80 30.05 8.87 -1.15
CA GLU A 80 31.37 8.58 -0.62
C GLU A 80 32.03 9.82 -0.02
N LEU A 81 31.99 10.96 -0.73
CA LEU A 81 32.47 12.24 -0.21
C LEU A 81 31.75 12.62 1.09
N HIS A 82 30.44 12.44 1.17
CA HIS A 82 29.68 12.67 2.40
C HIS A 82 30.17 11.77 3.55
N ARG A 83 30.49 10.50 3.27
CA ARG A 83 31.01 9.56 4.27
C ARG A 83 32.37 10.01 4.80
N GLN A 84 33.28 10.41 3.90
CA GLN A 84 34.60 10.93 4.25
C GLN A 84 34.51 12.23 5.07
N CYS A 85 33.64 13.16 4.66
CA CYS A 85 33.40 14.40 5.39
C CYS A 85 32.86 14.13 6.81
N LYS A 86 31.94 13.16 6.95
CA LYS A 86 31.41 12.70 8.26
C LYS A 86 32.49 12.10 9.16
N GLN A 87 33.53 11.52 8.57
CA GLN A 87 34.66 10.90 9.28
C GLN A 87 35.82 11.88 9.54
N GLY A 88 35.66 13.16 9.17
CA GLY A 88 36.70 14.19 9.34
C GLY A 88 37.84 14.12 8.33
N GLN A 89 37.78 13.21 7.36
CA GLN A 89 38.82 13.00 6.34
C GLN A 89 38.50 13.69 5.01
N GLY A 90 37.28 14.19 4.84
CA GLY A 90 36.79 14.73 3.57
C GLY A 90 36.73 16.25 3.52
N ASN A 91 36.93 16.80 2.33
CA ASN A 91 36.71 18.20 2.03
C ASN A 91 35.20 18.49 1.83
N TRP A 92 34.63 19.33 2.69
CA TRP A 92 33.23 19.74 2.59
C TRP A 92 32.91 20.55 1.33
N GLU A 93 33.87 21.25 0.73
CA GLU A 93 33.68 21.94 -0.55
C GLU A 93 33.47 20.97 -1.69
N GLU A 94 34.32 19.96 -1.83
CA GLU A 94 34.16 18.93 -2.86
C GLU A 94 32.83 18.19 -2.73
N TYR A 95 32.38 17.93 -1.50
CA TYR A 95 31.05 17.38 -1.26
C TYR A 95 29.95 18.33 -1.74
N ARG A 96 30.03 19.64 -1.42
CA ARG A 96 29.04 20.64 -1.86
C ARG A 96 28.95 20.71 -3.38
N ASP A 97 30.08 20.71 -4.07
CA ASP A 97 30.15 20.74 -5.53
C ASP A 97 29.58 19.45 -6.14
N ALA A 98 29.99 18.29 -5.63
CA ALA A 98 29.45 17.01 -6.07
C ALA A 98 27.93 16.92 -5.82
N ALA A 99 27.45 17.47 -4.70
CA ALA A 99 26.03 17.52 -4.39
C ALA A 99 25.27 18.46 -5.33
N GLN A 100 25.84 19.59 -5.70
CA GLN A 100 25.26 20.52 -6.67
C GLN A 100 25.19 19.87 -8.07
N LEU A 101 26.27 19.28 -8.54
CA LEU A 101 26.31 18.56 -9.82
C LEU A 101 25.30 17.41 -9.87
N CYS A 102 25.11 16.68 -8.77
CA CYS A 102 24.08 15.65 -8.69
C CYS A 102 22.67 16.24 -8.77
N ARG A 103 22.41 17.34 -8.06
CA ARG A 103 21.10 18.03 -8.08
C ARG A 103 20.76 18.49 -9.49
N ASP A 104 21.70 19.13 -10.16
CA ASP A 104 21.48 19.66 -11.51
C ASP A 104 21.40 18.55 -12.55
N GLY A 105 22.21 17.49 -12.42
CA GLY A 105 22.10 16.29 -13.25
C GLY A 105 20.73 15.61 -13.12
N ILE A 106 20.18 15.51 -11.89
CA ILE A 106 18.83 14.98 -11.67
C ILE A 106 17.76 15.87 -12.31
N ARG A 107 17.86 17.19 -12.16
CA ARG A 107 16.92 18.15 -12.76
C ARG A 107 16.91 18.02 -14.28
N LYS A 108 18.08 18.07 -14.91
CA LYS A 108 18.24 17.92 -16.37
C LYS A 108 17.70 16.58 -16.87
N ALA A 109 18.04 15.48 -16.20
CA ALA A 109 17.58 14.14 -16.61
C ALA A 109 16.06 13.97 -16.51
N LYS A 110 15.43 14.54 -15.47
CA LYS A 110 13.97 14.54 -15.33
C LYS A 110 13.29 15.38 -16.42
N ALA A 111 13.79 16.60 -16.64
CA ALA A 111 13.27 17.48 -17.69
C ALA A 111 13.40 16.84 -19.08
N GLN A 112 14.53 16.19 -19.36
CA GLN A 112 14.72 15.48 -20.64
C GLN A 112 13.76 14.31 -20.81
N LEU A 113 13.51 13.53 -19.74
CA LEU A 113 12.53 12.45 -19.79
C LEU A 113 11.13 12.99 -20.07
N GLU A 114 10.73 14.06 -19.39
CA GLU A 114 9.42 14.70 -19.56
C GLU A 114 9.26 15.29 -20.97
N LEU A 115 10.30 15.94 -21.49
CA LEU A 115 10.33 16.43 -22.87
C LEU A 115 10.20 15.31 -23.90
N ASN A 116 10.93 14.20 -23.72
CA ASN A 116 10.85 13.04 -24.61
C ASN A 116 9.45 12.41 -24.56
N LEU A 117 8.85 12.31 -23.37
CA LEU A 117 7.48 11.81 -23.21
C LEU A 117 6.45 12.73 -23.87
N ALA A 118 6.63 14.05 -23.78
CA ALA A 118 5.76 15.04 -24.41
C ALA A 118 5.83 14.97 -25.94
N ARG A 119 7.04 14.86 -26.50
CA ARG A 119 7.26 14.68 -27.94
C ARG A 119 6.63 13.40 -28.48
N ASP A 120 6.80 12.30 -27.75
CA ASP A 120 6.30 10.98 -28.13
C ASP A 120 4.83 10.75 -27.74
N VAL A 121 4.05 11.76 -27.30
CA VAL A 121 2.65 11.53 -26.89
C VAL A 121 1.85 10.92 -28.05
N LYS A 122 1.96 11.47 -29.26
CA LYS A 122 1.18 10.99 -30.41
C LYS A 122 1.54 9.55 -30.82
N THR A 123 2.78 9.12 -30.62
CA THR A 123 3.27 7.79 -31.02
C THR A 123 3.20 6.76 -29.89
N LYS A 124 3.38 7.17 -28.64
CA LYS A 124 3.52 6.32 -27.45
C LYS A 124 2.71 6.86 -26.26
N MET A 125 1.42 7.13 -26.47
CA MET A 125 0.49 7.61 -25.43
C MET A 125 0.55 6.80 -24.12
N LYS A 126 0.67 5.46 -24.22
CA LYS A 126 0.75 4.57 -23.05
C LYS A 126 1.92 4.88 -22.11
N GLY A 127 3.06 5.32 -22.65
CA GLY A 127 4.24 5.70 -21.85
C GLY A 127 4.01 6.97 -21.04
N PHE A 128 3.36 7.96 -21.65
CA PHE A 128 3.00 9.22 -21.01
C PHE A 128 2.01 9.03 -19.87
N TYR A 129 0.87 8.36 -20.11
CA TYR A 129 -0.13 8.12 -19.04
C TYR A 129 0.42 7.26 -17.91
N ARG A 130 1.31 6.29 -18.20
CA ARG A 130 2.01 5.53 -17.16
C ARG A 130 2.87 6.44 -16.27
N TYR A 131 3.59 7.40 -16.85
CA TYR A 131 4.41 8.35 -16.09
C TYR A 131 3.54 9.30 -15.24
N VAL A 132 2.48 9.85 -15.82
CA VAL A 132 1.51 10.72 -15.11
C VAL A 132 0.86 9.96 -13.96
N ASN A 133 0.38 8.74 -14.20
CA ASN A 133 -0.23 7.92 -13.14
C ASN A 133 0.80 7.57 -12.06
N GLN A 134 2.06 7.33 -12.40
CA GLN A 134 3.11 7.10 -11.39
C GLN A 134 3.37 8.34 -10.52
N LYS A 135 3.26 9.55 -11.08
CA LYS A 135 3.43 10.83 -10.36
C LYS A 135 2.21 11.19 -9.52
N ARG A 136 1.01 10.87 -10.02
CA ARG A 136 -0.28 11.09 -9.34
C ARG A 136 -0.55 10.11 -8.21
N LYS A 137 0.25 9.05 -8.07
CA LYS A 137 0.20 8.18 -6.90
C LYS A 137 0.54 8.98 -5.64
N VAL A 138 -0.51 9.49 -5.00
CA VAL A 138 -0.51 9.70 -3.55
C VAL A 138 -0.12 8.37 -2.91
N ARG A 139 0.67 8.40 -1.85
CA ARG A 139 0.93 7.19 -1.07
C ARG A 139 -0.43 6.66 -0.61
N GLU A 140 -0.92 5.62 -1.27
CA GLU A 140 -2.09 4.85 -0.83
C GLU A 140 -1.69 4.21 0.49
N GLY A 141 -2.02 4.90 1.57
CA GLY A 141 -1.74 4.51 2.94
C GLY A 141 -2.35 5.57 3.83
N ILE A 142 -3.13 5.12 4.81
CA ILE A 142 -3.60 6.01 5.86
C ILE A 142 -2.35 6.64 6.51
N PRO A 143 -2.29 7.97 6.66
CA PRO A 143 -1.24 8.63 7.42
C PRO A 143 -1.00 7.95 8.77
N GLN A 144 0.17 8.15 9.36
CA GLN A 144 0.39 7.67 10.72
C GLN A 144 -0.67 8.30 11.64
N LEU A 145 -1.56 7.45 12.17
CA LEU A 145 -2.50 7.83 13.21
C LEU A 145 -1.83 7.68 14.57
N MET A 146 -2.25 8.53 15.51
CA MET A 146 -1.96 8.38 16.92
C MET A 146 -3.16 7.74 17.60
N ASP A 147 -2.92 6.90 18.60
CA ASP A 147 -3.97 6.45 19.51
C ASP A 147 -4.34 7.56 20.51
N GLU A 148 -5.28 7.25 21.39
CA GLU A 148 -5.72 8.16 22.46
C GLU A 148 -4.61 8.48 23.48
N ASN A 149 -3.57 7.65 23.55
CA ASN A 149 -2.43 7.80 24.44
C ASN A 149 -1.29 8.62 23.80
N GLY A 150 -1.43 9.03 22.53
CA GLY A 150 -0.43 9.77 21.77
C GLY A 150 0.64 8.91 21.09
N ASP A 151 0.51 7.58 21.11
CA ASP A 151 1.44 6.64 20.51
C ASP A 151 1.15 6.42 19.01
N LEU A 152 2.22 6.31 18.23
CA LEU A 152 2.15 6.12 16.77
C LEU A 152 1.71 4.69 16.41
N LEU A 153 0.57 4.58 15.74
CA LEU A 153 0.04 3.29 15.28
C LEU A 153 0.89 2.71 14.15
N SER A 154 1.45 1.53 14.43
CA SER A 154 2.39 0.86 13.52
C SER A 154 1.71 -0.20 12.65
N ARG A 155 0.63 -0.81 13.14
CA ARG A 155 -0.10 -1.88 12.46
C ARG A 155 -1.32 -1.34 11.73
N ASP A 156 -1.65 -1.97 10.60
CA ASP A 156 -2.82 -1.58 9.82
C ASP A 156 -4.11 -1.95 10.56
N GLU A 157 -4.10 -3.02 11.37
CA GLU A 157 -5.26 -3.44 12.18
C GLU A 157 -5.64 -2.37 13.23
N GLU A 158 -4.65 -1.84 13.96
CA GLU A 158 -4.84 -0.79 14.97
C GLU A 158 -5.45 0.49 14.35
N LYS A 159 -4.98 0.87 13.16
CA LYS A 159 -5.48 2.04 12.44
C LYS A 159 -6.94 1.87 12.00
N VAL A 160 -7.33 0.67 11.59
CA VAL A 160 -8.71 0.38 11.18
C VAL A 160 -9.64 0.45 12.37
N GLU A 161 -9.22 -0.06 13.53
CA GLU A 161 -10.01 -0.02 14.76
C GLU A 161 -10.26 1.40 15.25
N VAL A 162 -9.22 2.25 15.32
CA VAL A 162 -9.36 3.66 15.70
C VAL A 162 -10.30 4.41 14.74
N LEU A 163 -10.17 4.19 13.43
CA LEU A 163 -11.03 4.83 12.43
C LEU A 163 -12.49 4.34 12.52
N ASN A 164 -12.69 3.05 12.81
CA ASN A 164 -14.00 2.46 13.00
C ASN A 164 -14.68 2.97 14.27
N ASN A 165 -13.93 3.07 15.39
CA ASN A 165 -14.44 3.62 16.65
C ASN A 165 -14.81 5.09 16.51
N PHE A 166 -13.98 5.89 15.83
CA PHE A 166 -14.30 7.28 15.53
C PHE A 166 -15.58 7.40 14.68
N SER A 167 -15.69 6.58 13.63
CA SER A 167 -16.89 6.56 12.79
C SER A 167 -18.13 6.19 13.62
N ALA A 168 -18.06 5.11 14.40
CA ALA A 168 -19.16 4.70 15.27
C ALA A 168 -19.58 5.83 16.23
N SER A 169 -18.64 6.52 16.87
CA SER A 169 -18.89 7.64 17.78
C SER A 169 -19.61 8.82 17.11
N VAL A 170 -19.19 9.22 15.91
CA VAL A 170 -19.84 10.33 15.16
C VAL A 170 -21.25 9.94 14.70
N PHE A 171 -21.50 8.65 14.48
CA PHE A 171 -22.81 8.14 14.02
C PHE A 171 -23.71 7.61 15.14
N THR A 172 -23.28 7.60 16.41
CA THR A 172 -24.10 7.10 17.54
C THR A 172 -24.96 8.16 18.22
N ASP A 173 -24.71 9.44 18.00
CA ASP A 173 -25.49 10.54 18.59
C ASP A 173 -26.63 11.03 17.67
N ASN A 174 -27.43 10.08 17.18
CA ASN A 174 -28.77 10.40 16.71
C ASN A 174 -29.71 9.21 16.89
N ARG A 175 -30.04 8.90 18.14
CA ARG A 175 -31.40 8.40 18.45
C ARG A 175 -32.37 9.57 18.38
N SER A 176 -32.57 10.15 17.19
CA SER A 176 -33.86 10.76 16.93
C SER A 176 -34.83 9.61 16.64
N PRO A 177 -36.01 9.57 17.28
CA PRO A 177 -37.03 8.61 16.88
C PRO A 177 -37.31 8.86 15.41
N HIS A 178 -37.07 7.84 14.60
CA HIS A 178 -37.48 7.81 13.21
C HIS A 178 -38.92 8.36 13.14
N PRO A 179 -39.23 9.41 12.36
CA PRO A 179 -40.61 9.68 12.05
C PRO A 179 -41.07 8.42 11.31
N SER A 180 -41.99 7.69 11.91
CA SER A 180 -42.68 6.62 11.23
C SER A 180 -43.37 7.27 10.04
N TRP A 181 -42.85 7.04 8.83
CA TRP A 181 -43.56 7.40 7.61
C TRP A 181 -44.77 6.49 7.52
N VAL A 182 -45.85 6.93 8.15
CA VAL A 182 -47.20 6.42 7.87
C VAL A 182 -47.50 6.86 6.44
N MET A 183 -47.53 5.88 5.54
CA MET A 183 -48.02 6.05 4.18
C MET A 183 -49.50 6.44 4.23
N GLY A 184 -49.78 7.74 4.22
CA GLY A 184 -51.10 8.32 3.99
C GLY A 184 -51.24 8.74 2.55
N GLN A 185 -52.28 8.25 1.88
CA GLN A 185 -52.63 8.46 0.48
C GLN A 185 -52.70 9.93 0.06
N GLN A 186 -52.41 10.15 -1.24
CA GLN A 186 -52.54 11.41 -1.99
C GLN A 186 -53.95 12.02 -1.90
N ASP A 187 -54.02 13.35 -1.78
CA ASP A 187 -54.79 14.20 -2.72
C ASP A 187 -54.47 15.69 -2.50
N GLY A 188 -54.35 16.46 -3.59
CA GLY A 188 -54.47 17.93 -3.54
C GLY A 188 -53.36 18.81 -4.15
N ASP A 189 -53.38 18.91 -5.48
CA ASP A 189 -53.20 20.11 -6.36
C ASP A 189 -52.24 21.29 -6.01
N LYS A 190 -51.36 21.56 -6.99
CA LYS A 190 -50.73 22.82 -7.48
C LYS A 190 -49.97 23.81 -6.58
N GLY A 191 -48.75 24.12 -7.02
CA GLY A 191 -48.09 25.41 -6.73
C GLY A 191 -46.63 25.47 -7.20
N SER A 192 -46.43 25.93 -8.44
CA SER A 192 -45.15 26.19 -9.11
C SER A 192 -44.09 26.93 -8.29
N LYS A 193 -42.84 26.43 -8.27
CA LYS A 193 -41.63 27.25 -8.14
C LYS A 193 -40.39 26.54 -8.72
N ALA A 194 -39.71 27.23 -9.63
CA ALA A 194 -38.52 26.80 -10.36
C ALA A 194 -37.28 26.68 -9.46
N PRO A 195 -36.26 25.86 -9.82
CA PRO A 195 -35.05 25.67 -9.03
C PRO A 195 -34.11 26.89 -9.19
N PRO A 196 -33.37 27.30 -8.13
CA PRO A 196 -32.39 28.36 -8.27
C PRO A 196 -31.12 27.86 -8.97
N THR A 197 -30.74 28.64 -9.96
CA THR A 197 -29.57 28.57 -10.83
C THR A 197 -28.25 28.63 -10.06
N VAL A 198 -27.27 27.86 -10.55
CA VAL A 198 -25.85 27.90 -10.16
C VAL A 198 -25.23 29.23 -10.60
N GLU A 199 -24.61 29.98 -9.69
CA GLU A 199 -23.71 31.08 -10.04
C GLU A 199 -22.24 30.70 -9.79
N GLU A 200 -21.44 30.97 -10.82
CA GLU A 200 -20.01 30.77 -10.92
C GLU A 200 -19.18 31.75 -10.06
N CYS A 201 -17.96 31.30 -9.74
CA CYS A 201 -16.91 32.03 -9.07
C CYS A 201 -16.53 33.35 -9.78
N GLN A 202 -16.22 34.38 -8.99
CA GLN A 202 -15.37 35.48 -9.44
C GLN A 202 -14.19 35.71 -8.49
N VAL A 203 -13.02 35.63 -9.11
CA VAL A 203 -11.69 36.25 -8.89
C VAL A 203 -11.13 36.37 -7.48
#